data_AF-A0A069IFZ7-F1
#
_entry.id   AF-A0A069IFZ7-F1
#
_cell.length_a   1.000
_cell.length_b   1.000
_cell.length_c   1.000
_cell.angle_alpha   90.00
_cell.angle_beta   90.00
_cell.angle_gamma   90.00
#
_symmetry.space_group_name_H-M   'P 1'
#
loop_
_entity.id
_entity.type
_entity.pdbx_description
1 polymer ?
#
loop_
_entity_poly.entity_id
_entity_poly.type
_entity_poly.pdbx_seq_one_letter_code
_entity_poly.pdbx_strand_id
1 'polypeptide(L)'
;MKLIEPDEQRAFLAALQHNGLAEDDFELAETDTTDPKGDENFGLQGYVAITRRSTRVTREYPIGYETDWVEHFSKDLGAGAFDKLE
;
A
#
# COMPACT_ATOMS: atom_id res chain seq x y z
N MET A 1 12.54 0.86 10.37
CA MET A 1 12.78 -0.18 9.35
C MET A 1 11.87 0.15 8.20
N LYS A 2 12.30 -0.01 6.94
CA LYS A 2 11.37 0.10 5.81
C LYS A 2 10.84 -1.28 5.50
N LEU A 3 9.53 -1.46 5.63
CA LEU A 3 8.86 -2.71 5.30
C LEU A 3 8.65 -2.84 3.79
N ILE A 4 8.55 -1.71 3.09
CA ILE A 4 8.45 -1.65 1.63
C ILE A 4 9.84 -1.69 1.01
N GLU A 5 10.06 -2.68 0.16
CA GLU A 5 11.26 -2.84 -0.64
C GLU A 5 11.34 -1.79 -1.77
N PRO A 6 12.56 -1.42 -2.20
CA PRO A 6 12.73 -0.47 -3.29
C PRO A 6 12.14 -0.98 -4.62
N ASP A 7 12.04 -2.29 -4.82
CA ASP A 7 11.39 -2.86 -6.02
C ASP A 7 9.87 -2.63 -6.01
N GLU A 8 9.23 -2.89 -4.86
CA GLU A 8 7.80 -2.65 -4.66
C GLU A 8 7.45 -1.17 -4.82
N GLN A 9 8.28 -0.27 -4.31
CA GLN A 9 8.10 1.17 -4.50
C GLN A 9 8.16 1.56 -5.99
N ARG A 10 9.05 0.94 -6.77
CA ARG A 10 9.13 1.20 -8.22
C ARG A 10 7.91 0.64 -8.96
N ALA A 11 7.44 -0.53 -8.57
CA ALA A 11 6.24 -1.14 -9.14
C ALA A 11 4.97 -0.32 -8.83
N PHE A 12 4.87 0.23 -7.61
CA PHE A 12 3.81 1.18 -7.22
C PHE A 12 3.82 2.43 -8.11
N LEU A 13 4.98 3.08 -8.29
CA LEU A 13 5.11 4.26 -9.15
C LEU A 13 4.79 3.94 -10.62
N ALA A 14 5.16 2.74 -11.09
CA ALA A 14 4.83 2.30 -12.44
C ALA A 14 3.31 2.12 -12.63
N ALA A 15 2.61 1.56 -11.64
CA ALA A 15 1.16 1.41 -11.67
C ALA A 15 0.44 2.76 -11.70
N LEU A 16 0.90 3.74 -10.93
CA LEU A 16 0.38 5.11 -10.98
C LEU A 16 0.57 5.76 -12.35
N GLN A 17 1.79 5.71 -12.88
CA GLN A 17 2.11 6.27 -14.21
C GLN A 17 1.30 5.61 -15.32
N HIS A 18 1.10 4.29 -15.25
CA HIS A 18 0.27 3.56 -16.21
C HIS A 18 -1.18 4.02 -16.23
N ASN A 19 -1.71 4.44 -15.08
CA ASN A 19 -3.07 4.98 -14.94
C ASN A 19 -3.13 6.51 -15.10
N GLY A 20 -2.00 7.18 -15.40
CA GLY A 20 -1.95 8.64 -15.55
C GLY A 20 -2.14 9.41 -14.23
N LEU A 21 -1.82 8.79 -13.10
CA LEU A 21 -1.99 9.35 -11.76
C LEU A 21 -0.68 9.93 -11.24
N ALA A 22 -0.76 11.05 -10.52
CA ALA A 22 0.40 11.72 -9.93
C ALA A 22 0.78 11.05 -8.61
N GLU A 23 2.05 10.70 -8.44
CA GLU A 23 2.55 10.13 -7.18
C GLU A 23 2.33 11.04 -5.97
N ASP A 24 2.38 12.37 -6.15
CA ASP A 24 2.14 13.35 -5.07
C ASP A 24 0.68 13.35 -4.57
N ASP A 25 -0.25 12.86 -5.41
CA ASP A 25 -1.64 12.63 -5.01
C ASP A 25 -1.80 11.40 -4.13
N PHE A 26 -0.77 10.56 -4.00
CA PHE A 26 -0.80 9.34 -3.20
C PHE A 26 0.19 9.42 -2.05
N GLU A 27 -0.29 9.12 -0.85
CA GLU A 27 0.52 9.06 0.37
C GLU A 27 0.64 7.60 0.81
N LEU A 28 1.87 7.10 1.00
CA LEU A 28 2.15 5.77 1.52
C LEU A 28 2.61 5.87 2.98
N ALA A 29 1.87 5.23 3.88
CA ALA A 29 2.20 5.13 5.29
C ALA A 29 2.37 3.66 5.67
N GLU A 30 3.61 3.23 5.94
CA GLU A 30 3.93 1.90 6.44
C GLU A 30 3.72 1.83 7.96
N THR A 31 2.98 0.82 8.41
CA THR A 31 2.75 0.53 9.84
C THR A 31 3.28 -0.85 10.16
N ASP A 32 4.30 -0.89 11.00
CA ASP A 32 4.85 -2.11 11.56
C ASP A 32 4.00 -2.58 12.74
N THR A 33 3.36 -3.74 12.60
CA THR A 33 2.53 -4.33 13.65
C THR A 33 3.29 -5.35 14.51
N THR A 34 4.62 -5.48 14.32
CA THR A 34 5.41 -6.36 15.18
C THR A 34 5.56 -5.74 16.57
N ASP A 35 4.77 -6.23 17.53
CA ASP A 35 4.83 -5.77 18.92
C ASP A 35 6.16 -6.23 19.57
N PRO A 36 6.97 -5.32 20.15
CA PRO A 36 8.24 -5.70 20.78
C PRO A 36 8.09 -6.42 22.13
N LYS A 37 6.87 -6.59 22.66
CA LYS A 37 6.57 -7.10 24.01
C LYS A 37 5.40 -8.10 24.03
N GLY A 38 5.30 -9.03 23.09
CA GLY A 38 4.25 -10.03 23.17
C GLY A 38 4.49 -11.23 22.28
N ASP A 39 4.86 -12.34 22.91
CA ASP A 39 4.83 -13.69 22.36
C ASP A 39 3.42 -13.97 21.81
N GLU A 40 3.22 -13.96 20.48
CA GLU A 40 2.27 -14.78 19.71
C GLU A 40 2.35 -14.46 18.20
N ASN A 41 3.39 -15.01 17.57
CA ASN A 41 3.41 -15.71 16.29
C ASN A 41 2.11 -15.70 15.44
N PHE A 42 1.98 -14.80 14.45
CA PHE A 42 1.37 -15.09 13.14
C PHE A 42 1.94 -14.10 12.11
N GLY A 43 2.44 -14.61 10.99
CA GLY A 43 3.25 -13.90 9.97
C GLY A 43 2.55 -12.76 9.23
N LEU A 44 2.25 -11.66 9.89
CA LEU A 44 1.85 -10.38 9.28
C LEU A 44 2.89 -9.33 9.66
N GLN A 45 3.79 -9.01 8.73
CA GLN A 45 4.89 -8.08 8.98
C GLN A 45 4.47 -6.60 8.78
N GLY A 46 3.22 -6.26 9.12
CA GLY A 46 2.68 -4.90 9.03
C GLY A 46 1.70 -4.68 7.88
N TYR A 47 1.38 -3.42 7.61
CA TYR A 47 0.56 -3.00 6.48
C TYR A 47 1.02 -1.65 5.93
N VAL A 48 0.73 -1.40 4.65
CA VAL A 48 0.87 -0.09 4.01
C VAL A 48 -0.51 0.52 3.80
N ALA A 49 -0.72 1.70 4.39
CA ALA A 49 -1.88 2.53 4.12
C ALA A 49 -1.56 3.48 2.96
N ILE A 50 -2.34 3.38 1.88
CA ILE A 50 -2.24 4.21 0.70
C ILE A 50 -3.43 5.16 0.68
N THR A 51 -3.17 6.45 0.79
CA THR A 51 -4.20 7.49 0.80
C THR A 51 -4.12 8.30 -0.47
N ARG A 52 -5.20 8.33 -1.25
CA ARG A 52 -5.32 9.26 -2.36
C ARG A 52 -5.84 10.60 -1.84
N ARG A 53 -5.01 11.64 -1.93
CA ARG A 53 -5.31 12.99 -1.41
C ARG A 53 -6.49 13.65 -2.11
N SER A 54 -6.61 13.50 -3.43
CA SER A 54 -7.71 14.08 -4.22
C SER A 54 -9.08 13.60 -3.76
N THR A 55 -9.23 12.31 -3.44
CA THR A 55 -10.51 11.71 -3.05
C THR A 55 -10.63 11.44 -1.56
N ARG A 56 -9.52 11.57 -0.81
CA ARG A 56 -9.37 11.17 0.60
C ARG A 56 -9.67 9.69 0.88
N VAL A 57 -9.65 8.86 -0.16
CA VAL A 57 -9.83 7.42 -0.02
C VAL A 57 -8.53 6.82 0.50
N THR A 58 -8.63 6.07 1.59
CA THR A 58 -7.51 5.34 2.20
C THR A 58 -7.74 3.85 2.05
N ARG A 59 -6.71 3.11 1.63
CA ARG A 59 -6.73 1.65 1.58
C ARG A 59 -5.49 1.05 2.21
N GLU A 60 -5.70 0.02 2.99
CA GLU A 60 -4.65 -0.67 3.73
C GLU A 60 -4.38 -2.02 3.07
N TYR A 61 -3.11 -2.30 2.80
CA TYR A 61 -2.67 -3.55 2.22
C TYR A 61 -1.66 -4.21 3.16
N PRO A 62 -1.80 -5.51 3.46
CA PRO A 62 -0.82 -6.22 4.29
C PRO A 62 0.53 -6.27 3.59
N ILE A 63 1.61 -6.04 4.33
CA ILE A 63 3.00 -6.13 3.85
C ILE A 63 3.79 -7.14 4.69
N GLY A 64 4.72 -7.85 4.05
CA GLY A 64 5.54 -8.88 4.66
C GLY A 64 6.00 -9.97 3.70
N TYR A 65 6.44 -11.09 4.28
CA TYR A 65 6.96 -12.23 3.53
C TYR A 65 5.84 -12.79 2.64
N GLU A 66 6.07 -12.76 1.34
CA GLU A 66 5.16 -13.28 0.29
C GLU A 66 3.87 -12.47 0.08
N THR A 67 3.83 -11.19 0.46
CA THR A 67 2.68 -10.32 0.16
C THR A 67 2.89 -9.45 -1.07
N ASP A 68 2.16 -9.70 -2.15
CA ASP A 68 2.17 -8.87 -3.36
C ASP A 68 1.22 -7.66 -3.25
N TRP A 69 1.41 -6.81 -2.23
CA TRP A 69 0.50 -5.68 -1.98
C TRP A 69 0.38 -4.72 -3.19
N VAL A 70 1.44 -4.60 -3.99
CA VAL A 70 1.45 -3.78 -5.21
C VAL A 70 0.50 -4.34 -6.27
N GLU A 71 0.41 -5.67 -6.41
CA GLU A 71 -0.55 -6.28 -7.34
C GLU A 71 -2.00 -6.02 -6.90
N HIS A 72 -2.27 -6.14 -5.60
CA HIS A 72 -3.57 -5.81 -5.02
C HIS A 72 -3.93 -4.34 -5.23
N PHE A 73 -2.99 -3.44 -4.94
CA PHE A 73 -3.11 -2.02 -5.19
C PHE A 73 -3.43 -1.72 -6.66
N SER A 74 -2.67 -2.29 -7.59
CA SER A 74 -2.86 -2.07 -9.03
C SER A 74 -4.23 -2.54 -9.52
N LYS A 75 -4.70 -3.69 -9.03
CA LYS A 75 -6.06 -4.19 -9.32
C LYS A 75 -7.14 -3.24 -8.80
N ASP A 76 -7.00 -2.77 -7.57
CA ASP A 76 -7.94 -1.80 -6.98
C ASP A 76 -7.92 -0.47 -7.73
N LEU A 77 -6.73 0.03 -8.06
CA LEU A 77 -6.54 1.25 -8.84
C LEU A 77 -7.30 1.17 -10.17
N GLY A 78 -7.11 0.07 -10.91
CA GLY A 78 -7.82 -0.18 -12.17
C GLY A 78 -9.32 -0.41 -12.00
N ALA A 79 -9.78 -0.88 -10.82
CA ALA A 79 -11.19 -1.01 -10.49
C ALA A 79 -11.85 0.31 -10.06
N GLY A 80 -11.10 1.42 -10.00
CA GLY A 80 -11.61 2.72 -9.52
C GLY A 80 -11.81 2.76 -8.00
N ALA A 81 -11.14 1.88 -7.26
CA ALA A 81 -11.19 1.80 -5.81
C ALA A 81 -10.86 3.11 -5.10
N PHE A 82 -9.94 3.90 -5.68
CA PHE A 82 -9.49 5.19 -5.17
C PHE A 82 -10.26 6.38 -5.78
N ASP A 83 -11.20 6.12 -6.69
CA ASP A 83 -11.97 7.16 -7.40
C ASP A 83 -13.39 7.32 -6.85
N LYS A 84 -13.89 6.34 -6.11
CA LYS A 84 -15.19 6.43 -5.45
C LYS A 84 -15.14 7.37 -4.24
N LEU A 85 -15.70 8.57 -4.41
CA LEU A 85 -16.26 9.34 -3.31
C LEU A 85 -17.57 8.64 -2.92
N GLU A 86 -17.65 8.04 -1.73
CA GLU A 86 -18.96 7.70 -1.15
C GLU A 86 -19.77 8.96 -0.80
#